data_AF-A0A7S0W5T5-F1
#
_entry.id   AF-A0A7S0W5T5-F1
#
_cell.length_a   1.000
_cell.length_b   1.000
_cell.length_c   1.000
_cell.angle_alpha   90.00
_cell.angle_beta   90.00
_cell.angle_gamma   90.00
#
_symmetry.space_group_name_H-M   'P 1'
#
loop_
_entity.id
_entity.type
_entity.pdbx_description
1 polymer ?
#
loop_
_entity_poly.entity_id
_entity_poly.type
_entity_poly.pdbx_seq_one_letter_code
_entity_poly.pdbx_strand_id
1 'polypeptide(L)'
;MRGEIDVTRARSRAAEPPAIDTGDHGREIVAALQRRKEFEENFTRTLRDLRKELEMSSLKSISAKNQLPIGVRSMIQLSNERIEKVMEEASQVPVEERLHIEALRLVIENSKLRKTLNDYAEGILHNTLAKVE
;
A
#
# COMPACT_ATOMS: atom_id res chain seq x y z
N MET A 1 54.34 22.38 -67.80
CA MET A 1 54.29 23.18 -66.55
C MET A 1 52.90 22.96 -65.95
N ARG A 2 52.69 21.93 -65.11
CA ARG A 2 52.72 21.96 -63.64
C ARG A 2 52.12 23.25 -63.05
N GLY A 3 50.86 23.16 -62.62
CA GLY A 3 50.13 24.14 -61.83
C GLY A 3 49.29 23.39 -60.81
N GLU A 4 49.92 23.18 -59.65
CA GLU A 4 49.45 22.96 -58.28
C GLU A 4 47.98 22.55 -58.02
N ILE A 5 47.86 21.39 -57.39
CA ILE A 5 46.66 20.87 -56.75
C ILE A 5 46.55 21.56 -55.39
N ASP A 6 45.49 22.32 -55.17
CA ASP A 6 45.21 23.00 -53.90
C ASP A 6 44.58 21.99 -52.90
N VAL A 7 45.43 21.13 -52.32
CA VAL A 7 45.06 20.15 -51.28
C VAL A 7 45.39 20.74 -49.90
N THR A 8 44.68 21.78 -49.46
CA THR A 8 44.84 22.23 -48.06
C THR A 8 43.72 23.14 -47.56
N ARG A 9 42.50 22.62 -47.38
CA ARG A 9 41.62 23.13 -46.31
C ARG A 9 40.46 22.22 -45.88
N ALA A 10 40.68 20.91 -45.78
CA ALA A 10 39.81 20.03 -45.01
C ALA A 10 40.45 19.74 -43.64
N ARG A 11 40.67 20.78 -42.82
CA ARG A 11 41.00 20.62 -41.40
C ARG A 11 39.72 20.64 -40.59
N SER A 12 39.22 19.44 -40.32
CA SER A 12 38.84 18.99 -38.99
C SER A 12 38.16 20.03 -38.09
N ARG A 13 36.86 20.27 -38.30
CA ARG A 13 35.98 20.53 -37.15
C ARG A 13 35.61 19.17 -36.58
N ALA A 14 36.48 18.64 -35.72
CA ALA A 14 36.05 17.65 -34.76
C ALA A 14 34.96 18.33 -33.92
N ALA A 15 33.72 17.88 -34.07
CA ALA A 15 32.69 18.19 -33.10
C ALA A 15 33.18 17.60 -31.78
N GLU A 16 33.53 18.46 -30.83
CA GLU A 16 33.76 18.02 -29.46
C GLU A 16 32.51 17.22 -29.03
N PRO A 17 32.66 16.01 -28.48
CA PRO A 17 31.51 15.30 -27.94
C PRO A 17 30.88 16.21 -26.87
N PRO A 18 29.54 16.34 -26.84
CA PRO A 18 28.90 17.13 -25.81
C PRO A 18 29.36 16.61 -24.44
N ALA A 19 29.89 17.50 -23.61
CA ALA A 19 30.21 17.19 -22.23
C ALA A 19 28.96 16.61 -21.59
N ILE A 20 29.00 15.32 -21.23
CA ILE A 20 27.93 14.68 -20.49
C ILE A 20 27.88 15.40 -19.15
N ASP A 21 26.83 16.20 -18.93
CA ASP A 21 26.60 16.89 -17.68
C ASP A 21 26.18 15.85 -16.63
N THR A 22 27.18 15.21 -16.04
CA THR A 22 27.04 14.22 -14.98
C THR A 22 26.54 14.84 -13.67
N GLY A 23 26.60 16.17 -13.54
CA GLY A 23 26.16 16.89 -12.34
C GLY A 23 24.65 16.89 -12.17
N ASP A 24 23.90 16.99 -13.28
CA ASP A 24 22.45 17.04 -13.27
C ASP A 24 21.83 15.65 -13.03
N HIS A 25 22.36 14.62 -13.71
CA HIS A 25 21.94 13.22 -13.52
C HIS A 25 22.16 12.73 -12.08
N GLY A 26 23.24 13.14 -11.43
CA GLY A 26 23.50 12.79 -10.03
C GLY A 26 22.45 13.36 -9.08
N ARG A 27 21.97 14.59 -9.32
CA ARG A 27 20.92 15.23 -8.50
C ARG A 27 19.56 14.58 -8.70
N GLU A 28 19.22 14.22 -9.93
CA GLU A 28 17.97 13.50 -10.24
C GLU A 28 17.91 12.13 -9.57
N ILE A 29 19.02 11.38 -9.58
CA ILE A 29 19.10 10.07 -8.91
C ILE A 29 18.89 10.23 -7.39
N VAL A 30 19.55 11.20 -6.77
CA VAL A 30 19.39 11.46 -5.32
C VAL A 30 17.95 11.85 -5.00
N ALA A 31 17.33 12.72 -5.80
CA ALA A 31 15.93 13.10 -5.62
C ALA A 31 14.96 11.93 -5.82
N ALA A 32 15.23 11.03 -6.76
CA ALA A 32 14.43 9.82 -6.96
C ALA A 32 14.55 8.85 -5.76
N LEU A 33 15.77 8.64 -5.25
CA LEU A 33 16.00 7.80 -4.07
C LEU A 33 15.31 8.36 -2.82
N GLN A 34 15.36 9.68 -2.64
CA GLN A 34 14.70 10.33 -1.52
C GLN A 34 13.17 10.20 -1.59
N ARG A 35 12.57 10.40 -2.77
CA ARG A 35 11.13 10.18 -2.98
C ARG A 35 10.71 8.75 -2.70
N ARG A 36 11.49 7.78 -3.18
CA ARG A 36 11.24 6.35 -2.90
C ARG A 36 11.30 6.07 -1.40
N LYS A 37 12.30 6.59 -0.69
CA LYS A 37 12.41 6.43 0.76
C LYS A 37 11.18 6.99 1.49
N GLU A 38 10.73 8.18 1.12
CA GLU A 38 9.54 8.81 1.71
C GLU A 38 8.27 7.98 1.42
N PHE A 39 8.15 7.43 0.20
CA PHE A 39 7.09 6.51 -0.14
C PHE A 39 7.10 5.26 0.75
N GLU A 40 8.25 4.58 0.88
CA GLU A 40 8.40 3.37 1.70
C GLU A 40 8.04 3.60 3.18
N GLU A 41 8.49 4.72 3.74
CA GLU A 41 8.19 5.09 5.12
C GLU A 41 6.69 5.35 5.32
N ASN A 42 6.05 6.03 4.37
CA ASN A 42 4.62 6.29 4.41
C ASN A 42 3.81 5.00 4.21
N PHE A 43 4.16 4.18 3.23
CA PHE A 43 3.51 2.90 2.97
C PHE A 43 3.58 1.98 4.20
N THR A 44 4.76 1.87 4.81
CA THR A 44 4.96 1.06 6.02
C THR A 44 4.13 1.57 7.20
N ARG A 45 4.00 2.89 7.34
CA ARG A 45 3.14 3.51 8.37
C ARG A 45 1.68 3.16 8.14
N THR A 46 1.17 3.39 6.93
CA THR A 46 -0.21 3.06 6.54
C THR A 46 -0.51 1.57 6.76
N LEU A 47 0.39 0.68 6.35
CA LEU A 47 0.22 -0.76 6.55
C LEU A 47 0.12 -1.14 8.03
N ARG A 48 0.93 -0.50 8.89
CA ARG A 48 0.87 -0.69 10.34
C ARG A 48 -0.45 -0.20 10.92
N ASP A 49 -0.95 0.93 10.44
CA ASP A 49 -2.20 1.51 10.93
C ASP A 49 -3.39 0.64 10.52
N LEU A 50 -3.48 0.21 9.25
CA LEU A 50 -4.49 -0.77 8.79
C LEU A 50 -4.48 -2.05 9.63
N ARG A 51 -3.30 -2.58 9.93
CA ARG A 51 -3.17 -3.75 10.80
C ARG A 51 -3.72 -3.50 12.20
N LYS A 52 -3.41 -2.36 12.81
CA LYS A 52 -3.91 -2.00 14.16
C LYS A 52 -5.42 -1.83 14.16
N GLU A 53 -5.98 -1.20 13.13
CA GLU A 53 -7.43 -1.05 13.01
C GLU A 53 -8.12 -2.42 12.89
N LEU A 54 -7.52 -3.33 12.12
CA LEU A 54 -8.00 -4.71 12.02
C LEU A 54 -7.89 -5.45 13.36
N GLU A 55 -6.84 -5.27 14.15
CA GLU A 55 -6.75 -5.82 15.52
C GLU A 55 -7.85 -5.25 16.44
N MET A 56 -8.22 -3.98 16.24
CA MET A 56 -9.30 -3.31 16.97
C MET A 56 -10.72 -3.72 16.53
N SER A 57 -10.87 -4.44 15.42
CA SER A 57 -12.17 -5.00 15.00
C SER A 57 -12.54 -6.27 15.77
N SER A 58 -11.62 -6.87 16.53
CA SER A 58 -11.91 -8.09 17.29
C SER A 58 -13.02 -7.87 18.33
N LEU A 59 -13.89 -8.86 18.51
CA LEU A 59 -14.97 -8.82 19.51
C LEU A 59 -14.43 -8.57 20.93
N LYS A 60 -13.24 -9.10 21.25
CA LYS A 60 -12.55 -8.84 22.52
C LYS A 60 -12.23 -7.36 22.71
N SER A 61 -11.66 -6.72 21.69
CA SER A 61 -11.33 -5.29 21.73
C SER A 61 -12.59 -4.40 21.76
N ILE A 62 -13.66 -4.82 21.11
CA ILE A 62 -14.96 -4.13 21.12
C ILE A 62 -15.62 -4.23 22.50
N SER A 63 -15.64 -5.43 23.09
CA SER A 63 -16.21 -5.69 24.41
C SER A 63 -15.43 -4.98 25.52
N ALA A 64 -14.09 -4.98 25.47
CA ALA A 64 -13.25 -4.37 26.50
C ALA A 64 -13.39 -2.84 26.61
N LYS A 65 -13.85 -2.16 25.55
CA LYS A 65 -14.01 -0.70 25.52
C LYS A 65 -15.40 -0.21 25.92
N ASN A 66 -16.39 -1.09 26.07
CA ASN A 66 -17.78 -0.69 26.32
C ASN A 66 -18.27 -1.11 27.71
N GLN A 67 -18.52 -0.10 28.55
CA GLN A 67 -19.27 -0.18 29.82
C GLN A 67 -20.79 -0.30 29.61
N LEU A 68 -21.24 -0.59 28.38
CA LEU A 68 -22.66 -0.75 28.02
C LEU A 68 -22.91 -2.19 27.60
N PRO A 69 -24.02 -2.81 28.04
CA PRO A 69 -24.38 -4.18 27.66
C PRO A 69 -24.83 -4.19 26.20
N ILE A 70 -23.88 -4.22 25.28
CA ILE A 70 -24.14 -4.40 23.85
C ILE A 70 -24.36 -5.90 23.62
N GLY A 71 -25.48 -6.26 22.99
CA GLY A 71 -25.76 -7.64 22.61
C GLY A 71 -24.73 -8.19 21.62
N VAL A 72 -24.51 -9.50 21.66
CA VAL A 72 -23.50 -10.17 20.82
C VAL A 72 -23.68 -9.87 19.32
N ARG A 73 -24.93 -9.81 18.84
CA ARG A 73 -25.24 -9.46 17.44
C ARG A 73 -24.73 -8.07 17.07
N SER A 74 -24.96 -7.05 17.92
CA SER A 74 -24.48 -5.70 17.66
C SER A 74 -22.94 -5.59 17.72
N MET A 75 -22.27 -6.43 18.53
CA MET A 75 -20.81 -6.50 18.51
C MET A 75 -20.28 -7.10 17.20
N ILE A 76 -20.95 -8.12 16.67
CA ILE A 76 -20.60 -8.72 15.36
C ILE A 76 -20.80 -7.69 14.23
N GLN A 77 -21.93 -6.97 14.23
CA GLN A 77 -22.18 -5.90 13.27
C GLN A 77 -21.09 -4.82 13.29
N LEU A 78 -20.76 -4.30 14.47
CA LEU A 78 -19.69 -3.30 14.62
C LEU A 78 -18.31 -3.84 14.20
N SER A 79 -18.05 -5.13 14.45
CA SER A 79 -16.83 -5.80 13.97
C SER A 79 -16.77 -5.81 12.44
N ASN A 80 -17.86 -6.20 11.78
CA ASN A 80 -17.98 -6.23 10.33
C ASN A 80 -17.82 -4.84 9.70
N GLU A 81 -18.49 -3.81 10.22
CA GLU A 81 -18.36 -2.42 9.74
C GLU A 81 -16.89 -1.94 9.77
N ARG A 82 -16.16 -2.24 10.86
CA ARG A 82 -14.74 -1.90 10.98
C ARG A 82 -13.88 -2.67 10.00
N ILE A 83 -14.15 -3.95 9.80
CA ILE A 83 -13.43 -4.79 8.83
C ILE A 83 -13.63 -4.25 7.42
N GLU A 84 -14.85 -3.87 7.05
CA GLU A 84 -15.18 -3.28 5.75
C GLU A 84 -14.45 -1.97 5.51
N LYS A 85 -14.42 -1.10 6.51
CA LYS A 85 -13.65 0.15 6.46
C LYS A 85 -12.16 -0.12 6.20
N VAL A 86 -11.55 -1.06 6.90
CA VAL A 86 -10.13 -1.45 6.66
C VAL A 86 -9.93 -1.97 5.24
N MET A 87 -10.87 -2.75 4.69
CA MET A 87 -10.78 -3.23 3.31
C MET A 87 -10.88 -2.08 2.29
N GLU A 88 -11.79 -1.14 2.52
CA GLU A 88 -11.94 0.05 1.68
C GLU A 88 -10.66 0.90 1.70
N GLU A 89 -10.13 1.22 2.88
CA GLU A 89 -8.90 1.99 3.02
C GLU A 89 -7.71 1.27 2.38
N ALA A 90 -7.55 -0.04 2.61
CA ALA A 90 -6.49 -0.83 2.01
C ALA A 90 -6.52 -0.81 0.46
N SER A 91 -7.72 -0.73 -0.14
CA SER A 91 -7.89 -0.67 -1.60
C SER A 91 -7.49 0.67 -2.22
N GLN A 92 -7.41 1.72 -1.40
CA GLN A 92 -7.05 3.09 -1.82
C GLN A 92 -5.57 3.41 -1.61
N VAL A 93 -4.81 2.54 -0.93
CA VAL A 93 -3.39 2.75 -0.66
C VAL A 93 -2.58 2.67 -1.97
N PRO A 94 -1.77 3.69 -2.31
CA PRO A 94 -0.94 3.66 -3.51
C PRO A 94 0.15 2.59 -3.40
N VAL A 95 0.56 2.04 -4.55
CA VAL A 95 1.57 0.97 -4.64
C VAL A 95 2.58 1.28 -5.75
N GLU A 96 3.86 1.20 -5.42
CA GLU A 96 4.96 1.33 -6.41
C GLU A 96 5.64 -0.01 -6.75
N GLU A 97 5.52 -1.01 -5.87
CA GLU A 97 6.22 -2.29 -5.99
C GLU A 97 5.27 -3.48 -5.80
N ARG A 98 5.66 -4.63 -6.36
CA ARG A 98 4.92 -5.88 -6.21
C ARG A 98 4.75 -6.30 -4.75
N LEU A 99 5.76 -6.04 -3.91
CA LEU A 99 5.70 -6.36 -2.48
C LEU A 99 4.58 -5.58 -1.77
N HIS A 100 4.35 -4.32 -2.16
CA HIS A 100 3.28 -3.49 -1.62
C HIS A 100 1.90 -4.08 -1.93
N ILE A 101 1.72 -4.54 -3.16
CA ILE A 101 0.50 -5.21 -3.60
C ILE A 101 0.23 -6.43 -2.73
N GLU A 102 1.24 -7.29 -2.52
CA GLU A 102 1.04 -8.50 -1.73
C GLU A 102 0.82 -8.21 -0.24
N ALA A 103 1.47 -7.18 0.31
CA ALA A 103 1.22 -6.75 1.69
C ALA A 103 -0.24 -6.30 1.89
N LEU A 104 -0.77 -5.46 0.99
CA LEU A 104 -2.17 -5.03 1.05
C LEU A 104 -3.14 -6.20 0.78
N ARG A 105 -2.79 -7.10 -0.14
CA ARG A 105 -3.58 -8.31 -0.40
C ARG A 105 -3.73 -9.17 0.85
N LEU A 106 -2.64 -9.39 1.59
CA LEU A 106 -2.68 -10.15 2.85
C LEU A 106 -3.59 -9.49 3.89
N VAL A 107 -3.58 -8.15 3.98
CA VAL A 107 -4.50 -7.40 4.86
C VAL A 107 -5.95 -7.66 4.44
N ILE A 108 -6.27 -7.53 3.14
CA ILE A 108 -7.62 -7.74 2.61
C ILE A 108 -8.09 -9.18 2.79
N GLU A 109 -7.23 -10.16 2.55
CA GLU A 109 -7.56 -11.58 2.77
C GLU A 109 -7.82 -11.88 4.24
N ASN A 110 -7.02 -11.30 5.16
CA ASN A 110 -7.26 -11.42 6.60
C ASN A 110 -8.60 -10.81 7.00
N SER A 111 -8.94 -9.63 6.47
CA SER A 111 -10.23 -8.97 6.67
C SER A 111 -11.39 -9.85 6.21
N LYS A 112 -11.31 -10.41 4.99
CA LYS A 112 -12.33 -11.32 4.46
C LYS A 112 -12.52 -12.54 5.35
N LEU A 113 -11.44 -13.18 5.79
CA LEU A 113 -11.51 -14.35 6.69
C LEU A 113 -12.22 -14.01 8.00
N ARG A 114 -11.91 -12.86 8.60
CA ARG A 114 -12.58 -12.41 9.84
C ARG A 114 -14.07 -12.17 9.64
N LYS A 115 -14.46 -11.55 8.52
CA LYS A 115 -15.87 -11.36 8.17
C LYS A 115 -16.61 -12.69 8.01
N THR A 116 -16.02 -13.65 7.30
CA THR A 116 -16.60 -15.01 7.17
C THR A 116 -16.78 -15.69 8.53
N LEU A 117 -15.83 -15.52 9.46
CA LEU A 117 -15.95 -16.06 10.82
C LEU A 117 -17.09 -15.39 11.61
N ASN A 118 -17.25 -14.08 11.46
CA ASN A 118 -18.36 -13.33 12.05
C ASN A 118 -19.72 -13.79 11.51
N ASP A 119 -19.85 -13.95 10.20
CA ASP A 119 -21.09 -14.42 9.56
C ASP A 119 -21.44 -15.84 10.00
N TYR A 120 -20.44 -16.72 10.12
CA TYR A 120 -20.61 -18.08 10.66
C TYR A 120 -21.06 -18.07 12.12
N ALA A 121 -20.43 -17.22 12.96
CA ALA A 121 -20.81 -17.07 14.36
C ALA A 121 -22.25 -16.53 14.53
N GLU A 122 -22.67 -15.59 13.68
CA GLU A 122 -24.05 -15.10 13.66
C GLU A 122 -25.05 -16.21 13.31
N GLY A 123 -24.72 -17.06 12.33
CA GLY A 123 -25.55 -18.22 11.98
C GLY A 123 -25.73 -19.20 13.14
N ILE A 124 -24.66 -19.49 13.90
CA ILE A 124 -24.74 -20.34 15.10
C ILE A 124 -25.61 -19.68 16.18
N LEU A 125 -25.42 -18.37 16.43
CA LEU A 125 -26.20 -17.63 17.43
C LEU A 125 -27.69 -17.68 17.08
N HIS A 126 -28.05 -17.44 15.83
CA HIS A 126 -29.42 -17.50 15.37
C HIS A 126 -30.05 -18.89 15.57
N ASN A 127 -29.34 -19.94 15.15
CA ASN A 127 -29.81 -21.33 15.28
C ASN A 127 -29.93 -21.78 16.75
N THR A 128 -29.10 -21.24 17.63
CA THR A 128 -29.13 -21.58 19.06
C THR A 128 -30.30 -20.89 19.75
N LEU A 129 -30.52 -19.60 19.47
CA LEU A 129 -31.65 -18.86 20.02
C LEU A 129 -33.00 -19.42 19.56
N ALA A 130 -33.11 -19.81 18.28
CA ALA A 130 -34.32 -20.44 17.74
C ALA A 130 -34.68 -21.81 18.35
N LYS A 131 -33.76 -22.45 19.09
CA LYS A 131 -34.02 -23.70 19.82
C LYS A 131 -34.39 -23.50 21.28
N VAL A 132 -34.23 -22.28 21.79
CA VAL A 132 -34.49 -21.91 23.19
C VAL A 132 -35.86 -21.23 23.35
N GLU A 133 -36.44 -20.73 22.26
CA GLU A 133 -37.85 -20.31 22.14
C GLU A 133 -38.78 -21.50 21.92
#